data_AF-A0A1F2KHA1-F1
#
_entry.id   AF-A0A1F2KHA1-F1
#
_cell.length_a   1.000
_cell.length_b   1.000
_cell.length_c   1.000
_cell.angle_alpha   90.00
_cell.angle_beta   90.00
_cell.angle_gamma   90.00
#
_symmetry.space_group_name_H-M   'P 1'
#
loop_
_entity.id
_entity.type
_entity.pdbx_description
1 polymer ?
#
loop_
_entity_poly.entity_id
_entity_poly.type
_entity_poly.pdbx_seq_one_letter_code
_entity_poly.pdbx_strand_id
1 'polypeptide(L)'
;MKNLEHKIAKLNANLANLRLEIKEIFGRSIQDLQSGDLIEKSLQIGDKVPNFSLMNSLHSKIELGKLLENGTVSVAFFRGNWCPYCNPELRLILMR
;
A
#
# COMPACT_ATOMS: atom_id res chain seq x y z
N MET A 1 3.13 1.48 -18.77
CA MET A 1 2.30 0.43 -18.13
C MET A 1 2.77 -0.98 -18.44
N LYS A 2 2.94 -1.39 -19.71
CA LYS A 2 3.37 -2.74 -20.13
C LYS A 2 4.60 -3.33 -19.39
N ASN A 3 5.58 -2.50 -19.00
CA ASN A 3 6.78 -2.95 -18.27
C ASN A 3 6.48 -3.32 -16.80
N LEU A 4 5.59 -2.59 -16.11
CA LEU A 4 5.25 -2.90 -14.72
C LEU A 4 4.40 -4.16 -14.63
N GLU A 5 3.38 -4.29 -15.47
CA GLU A 5 2.53 -5.48 -15.52
C GLU A 5 3.36 -6.76 -15.71
N HIS A 6 4.32 -6.72 -16.63
CA HIS A 6 5.25 -7.84 -16.83
C HIS A 6 6.12 -8.12 -15.60
N LYS A 7 6.63 -7.08 -14.92
CA LYS A 7 7.43 -7.25 -13.68
C LYS A 7 6.60 -7.84 -12.54
N ILE A 8 5.37 -7.36 -12.35
CA ILE A 8 4.45 -7.88 -11.33
C ILE A 8 4.12 -9.35 -11.63
N ALA A 9 3.82 -9.70 -12.89
CA ALA A 9 3.55 -11.07 -13.29
C ALA A 9 4.74 -12.00 -12.98
N LYS A 10 5.97 -11.55 -13.27
CA LYS A 10 7.19 -12.31 -12.94
C LYS A 10 7.38 -12.49 -11.43
N LEU A 11 7.17 -11.43 -10.64
CA LEU A 11 7.23 -11.51 -9.17
C LEU A 11 6.20 -12.50 -8.63
N ASN A 12 4.95 -12.43 -9.10
CA ASN A 12 3.88 -13.33 -8.69
C ASN A 12 4.20 -14.79 -9.02
N ALA A 13 4.76 -15.06 -10.21
CA ALA A 13 5.20 -16.40 -10.58
C ALA A 13 6.31 -16.93 -9.65
N ASN A 14 7.28 -16.09 -9.28
CA ASN A 14 8.33 -16.48 -8.34
C ASN A 14 7.77 -16.78 -6.94
N LEU A 15 6.84 -15.96 -6.45
CA LEU A 15 6.16 -16.16 -5.18
C LEU A 15 5.31 -17.44 -5.18
N ALA A 16 4.65 -17.76 -6.30
CA ALA A 16 3.93 -19.01 -6.48
C ALA A 16 4.83 -20.25 -6.40
N ASN A 17 6.13 -20.11 -6.64
CA ASN A 17 7.10 -21.20 -6.54
C ASN A 17 7.82 -21.29 -5.18
N LEU A 18 7.42 -20.48 -4.18
CA LEU A 18 7.97 -20.61 -2.84
C LEU A 18 7.67 -21.97 -2.23
N ARG A 19 8.55 -22.40 -1.31
CA ARG A 19 8.36 -23.60 -0.50
C ARG A 19 7.05 -23.53 0.28
N LEU A 20 6.40 -24.68 0.46
CA LEU A 20 5.11 -24.79 1.14
C LEU A 20 5.17 -24.20 2.56
N GLU A 21 6.19 -24.51 3.33
CA GLU A 21 6.38 -23.99 4.69
C GLU A 21 6.35 -22.45 4.74
N ILE A 22 7.02 -21.78 3.80
CA ILE A 22 7.03 -20.32 3.72
C ILE A 22 5.61 -19.81 3.39
N LYS A 23 4.93 -20.45 2.42
CA LYS A 23 3.55 -20.08 2.06
C LYS A 23 2.59 -20.25 3.24
N GLU A 24 2.76 -21.30 4.04
CA GLU A 24 1.94 -21.55 5.22
C GLU A 24 2.18 -20.50 6.31
N ILE A 25 3.44 -20.11 6.56
CA ILE A 25 3.75 -19.03 7.51
C ILE A 25 3.08 -17.72 7.08
N PHE A 26 3.24 -17.33 5.81
CA PHE A 26 2.57 -16.13 5.29
C PHE A 26 1.05 -16.26 5.35
N GLY A 27 0.51 -17.42 5.00
CA GLY A 27 -0.93 -17.70 5.04
C GLY A 27 -1.50 -17.52 6.45
N ARG A 28 -0.82 -18.04 7.48
CA ARG A 28 -1.20 -17.84 8.88
C ARG A 28 -1.22 -16.37 9.26
N SER A 29 -0.17 -15.61 8.97
CA SER A 29 -0.13 -14.18 9.28
C SER A 29 -1.23 -13.38 8.58
N ILE A 30 -1.61 -13.75 7.35
CA ILE A 30 -2.75 -13.14 6.65
C ILE A 30 -4.06 -13.51 7.34
N GLN A 31 -4.23 -14.78 7.70
CA GLN A 31 -5.42 -15.27 8.39
C GLN A 31 -5.61 -14.60 9.76
N ASP A 32 -4.52 -14.39 10.51
CA ASP A 32 -4.55 -13.66 11.79
C ASP A 32 -5.10 -12.23 11.60
N LEU A 33 -4.61 -11.52 10.58
CA LEU A 33 -5.10 -10.18 10.24
C LEU A 33 -6.57 -10.18 9.79
N GLN A 34 -7.00 -11.22 9.06
CA GLN A 34 -8.39 -11.35 8.60
C GLN A 34 -9.36 -11.72 9.73
N SER A 35 -8.90 -12.49 10.72
CA SER A 35 -9.69 -12.90 11.87
C SER A 35 -9.94 -11.78 12.88
N GLY A 36 -9.16 -10.70 12.80
CA GLY A 36 -9.36 -9.48 13.57
C GLY A 36 -10.47 -8.58 13.02
N ASP A 37 -10.73 -7.48 13.70
CA ASP A 37 -11.73 -6.48 13.33
C ASP A 37 -11.20 -5.42 12.34
N LEU A 38 -9.96 -5.56 11.88
CA LEU A 38 -9.28 -4.57 11.02
C LEU A 38 -10.00 -4.37 9.68
N ILE A 39 -10.56 -5.44 9.11
CA ILE A 39 -11.30 -5.36 7.83
C ILE A 39 -12.60 -4.60 8.04
N GLU A 40 -13.37 -4.94 9.07
CA GLU A 40 -14.64 -4.29 9.38
C GLU A 40 -14.47 -2.82 9.77
N LYS A 41 -13.34 -2.47 10.40
CA LYS A 41 -12.98 -1.10 10.79
C LYS A 41 -12.28 -0.31 9.68
N SER A 42 -11.99 -0.93 8.54
CA SER A 42 -11.34 -0.24 7.41
C SER A 42 -12.31 0.72 6.72
N LEU A 43 -11.78 1.83 6.20
CA LEU A 43 -12.57 2.81 5.47
C LEU A 43 -13.18 2.20 4.20
N GLN A 44 -14.49 2.41 4.04
CA GLN A 44 -15.26 1.97 2.89
C GLN A 44 -15.44 3.10 1.86
N ILE A 45 -15.93 2.74 0.67
CA ILE A 45 -16.26 3.72 -0.36
C ILE A 45 -17.38 4.63 0.15
N GLY A 46 -17.15 5.95 0.06
CA GLY A 46 -18.08 6.96 0.56
C GLY A 46 -17.79 7.42 1.99
N ASP A 47 -16.96 6.70 2.74
CA ASP A 47 -16.57 7.13 4.08
C ASP A 47 -15.73 8.40 4.03
N LYS A 48 -15.95 9.26 5.04
CA LYS A 48 -15.09 10.41 5.24
C LYS A 48 -13.79 9.97 5.90
N VAL A 49 -12.68 10.16 5.19
CA VAL A 49 -11.34 9.90 5.75
C VAL A 49 -11.11 10.81 6.97
N PRO A 50 -10.69 10.25 8.13
CA PRO A 50 -10.30 11.06 9.27
C PRO A 50 -9.18 12.02 8.92
N ASN A 51 -9.28 13.27 9.39
CA ASN A 51 -8.19 14.22 9.22
C ASN A 51 -6.96 13.72 9.97
N PHE A 52 -5.79 13.91 9.39
CA PHE A 52 -4.52 13.57 10.00
C PHE A 52 -3.48 14.63 9.70
N SER A 53 -2.43 14.66 10.53
CA SER A 53 -1.28 15.49 10.27
C SER A 53 0.01 14.72 10.47
N LEU A 54 0.91 14.83 9.50
CA LEU A 54 2.17 14.09 9.41
C LEU A 54 3.31 15.06 9.09
N MET A 55 4.53 14.66 9.43
CA MET A 55 5.73 15.35 8.96
C MET A 55 6.13 14.79 7.60
N ASN A 56 6.35 15.65 6.62
CA ASN A 56 6.93 15.24 5.33
C ASN A 56 8.45 15.08 5.43
N SER A 57 9.09 14.65 4.34
CA SER A 57 10.55 14.47 4.26
C SER A 57 11.37 15.75 4.43
N LEU A 58 10.75 16.92 4.31
CA LEU A 58 11.37 18.23 4.52
C LEU A 58 11.15 18.76 5.94
N HIS A 59 10.64 17.92 6.85
CA HIS A 59 10.26 18.30 8.22
C HIS A 59 9.21 19.41 8.28
N SER A 60 8.35 19.50 7.26
CA SER A 60 7.17 20.36 7.28
C SER A 60 5.94 19.54 7.67
N LYS A 61 5.12 20.11 8.55
CA LYS A 61 3.84 19.52 8.95
C LYS A 61 2.83 19.68 7.82
N ILE A 62 2.30 18.56 7.32
CA ILE A 62 1.21 18.50 6.34
C ILE A 62 -0.07 18.03 7.03
N GLU A 63 -1.22 18.44 6.52
CA GLU A 63 -2.54 18.10 7.07
C GLU A 63 -3.49 17.75 5.92
N LEU A 64 -4.24 16.66 6.05
CA LEU A 64 -5.12 16.18 4.98
C LEU A 64 -6.18 17.23 4.60
N GLY A 65 -6.82 17.87 5.58
CA GLY A 65 -7.84 18.89 5.34
C GLY A 65 -7.34 20.03 4.44
N LYS A 66 -6.15 20.56 4.72
CA LYS A 66 -5.51 21.63 3.93
C LYS A 66 -5.14 21.18 2.52
N LEU A 67 -4.77 19.91 2.34
CA LEU A 67 -4.49 19.37 1.01
C LEU A 67 -5.78 19.24 0.19
N LEU A 68 -6.88 18.83 0.82
CA LEU A 68 -8.19 18.69 0.17
C LEU A 68 -8.80 20.03 -0.26
N GLU A 69 -8.50 21.13 0.43
CA GLU A 69 -8.86 22.49 -0.01
C GLU A 69 -8.25 22.85 -1.38
N ASN A 70 -7.07 22.30 -1.68
CA ASN A 70 -6.34 22.55 -2.94
C ASN A 70 -6.73 21.57 -4.06
N GLY A 71 -7.56 20.56 -3.78
CA GLY A 71 -8.05 19.61 -4.77
C GLY A 71 -8.08 18.17 -4.30
N THR A 72 -8.17 17.24 -5.26
CA THR A 72 -8.25 15.81 -4.96
C THR A 72 -6.91 15.28 -4.46
N VAL A 73 -6.94 14.50 -3.37
CA VAL A 73 -5.76 13.88 -2.78
C VAL A 73 -5.79 12.37 -3.05
N SER A 74 -4.67 11.84 -3.54
CA SER A 74 -4.43 10.39 -3.62
C SER A 74 -3.50 9.95 -2.50
N VAL A 75 -3.88 8.94 -1.73
CA VAL A 75 -3.07 8.36 -0.65
C VAL A 75 -2.56 6.99 -1.08
N ALA A 76 -1.24 6.79 -1.00
CA ALA A 76 -0.61 5.51 -1.30
C ALA A 76 0.21 5.03 -0.09
N PHE A 77 0.00 3.80 0.34
CA PHE A 77 0.73 3.19 1.44
C PHE A 77 1.97 2.47 0.90
N PHE A 78 3.15 2.99 1.23
CA PHE A 78 4.43 2.40 0.86
C PHE A 78 4.98 1.56 2.01
N ARG A 79 5.04 0.23 1.85
CA ARG A 79 5.50 -0.69 2.90
C ARG A 79 7.00 -0.60 3.21
N GLY A 80 7.79 -0.04 2.29
CA GLY A 80 9.24 0.10 2.44
C GLY A 80 10.01 -0.48 1.26
N ASN A 81 11.31 -0.18 1.23
CA ASN A 81 12.22 -0.58 0.16
C ASN A 81 12.40 -2.10 0.01
N TRP A 82 12.08 -2.86 1.07
CA TRP A 82 12.14 -4.32 1.11
C TRP A 82 10.98 -4.99 0.34
N CYS A 83 9.92 -4.25 0.04
CA CYS A 83 8.76 -4.75 -0.69
C CYS A 83 9.07 -4.77 -2.20
N PRO A 84 9.06 -5.95 -2.86
CA PRO A 84 9.48 -6.06 -4.26
C PRO A 84 8.50 -5.38 -5.25
N TYR A 85 7.28 -5.10 -4.80
CA TYR A 85 6.23 -4.40 -5.56
C TYR A 85 6.30 -2.87 -5.40
N CYS A 86 6.62 -2.43 -4.19
CA CYS A 86 6.32 -1.08 -3.75
C CYS A 86 7.17 -0.01 -4.44
N ASN A 87 8.45 -0.31 -4.73
CA ASN A 87 9.34 0.63 -5.41
C ASN A 87 8.94 0.90 -6.87
N PRO A 88 8.71 -0.14 -7.71
CA PRO A 88 8.16 0.06 -9.04
C PRO A 88 6.84 0.83 -9.07
N GLU A 89 5.93 0.54 -8.12
CA GLU A 89 4.64 1.21 -8.00
C GLU A 89 4.78 2.68 -7.59
N LEU A 90 5.58 2.96 -6.57
CA LEU A 90 5.85 4.33 -6.10
C LEU A 90 6.40 5.20 -7.23
N ARG A 91 7.34 4.67 -8.03
CA ARG A 91 7.90 5.38 -9.18
C ARG A 91 6.83 5.76 -10.19
N LEU A 92 5.83 4.90 -10.45
CA LEU A 92 4.74 5.26 -11.36
C LEU A 92 3.80 6.31 -10.78
N ILE A 93 3.52 6.24 -9.48
CA ILE A 93 2.67 7.22 -8.80
C ILE A 93 3.30 8.62 -8.88
N LEU A 94 4.62 8.71 -8.70
CA LEU A 94 5.36 9.99 -8.72
C LEU A 94 5.67 10.53 -10.13
N MET A 95 5.47 9.73 -11.19
CA MET A 95 5.73 10.12 -12.58
C MET A 95 4.46 10.51 -13.35
N ARG A 96 3.35 10.65 -12.64
CA ARG A 96 2.09 11.20 -13.15
C ARG A 96 1.96 12.65 -12.74
#